data_AF-A0A7S1VFQ6-F1
#
_entry.id   AF-A0A7S1VFQ6-F1
#
_cell.length_a   1.000
_cell.length_b   1.000
_cell.length_c   1.000
_cell.angle_alpha   90.00
_cell.angle_beta   90.00
_cell.angle_gamma   90.00
#
_symmetry.space_group_name_H-M   'P 1'
#
loop_
_entity.id
_entity.type
_entity.pdbx_description
1 polymer ?
#
loop_
_entity_poly.entity_id
_entity_poly.type
_entity_poly.pdbx_seq_one_letter_code
_entity_poly.pdbx_strand_id
1 'polypeptide(L)'
;SSNSSLSSQPSLLASTDEALVPWRVGDTRLRPVPAFYPPLVPQCTTFVTDATPSVVAARISDCLGRRSISAEFDNDTCTATCMTVDRVHFSIQLFRGDRNVTPKDVKDTSVHPDFSHGVIVEVVRQEGSTLSFHSHCRAILGAAKGYGPHGLFVRKRQASPLGFSNLERPRPVKRSRKVGPSEVCTSLERAWSLLSKDRIGAQQLGLESLVMLLDPQVSGTDVSKEVSKSILYDNGPVAAAQSIRGSLIALIQDRVLPGETEEEAVETSFADSVPLGGGDAPSECSQGSTARRPAVALEDAHSGG
;
A
#
# COMPACT_ATOMS: atom_id res chain seq x y z
N SER A 1 -82.49 2.34 -7.03
CA SER A 1 -81.56 2.54 -8.14
C SER A 1 -80.42 3.41 -7.63
N SER A 2 -79.56 2.93 -6.73
CA SER A 2 -78.51 1.92 -6.92
C SER A 2 -77.43 2.41 -7.89
N ASN A 3 -76.31 2.89 -7.36
CA ASN A 3 -74.95 2.62 -7.87
C ASN A 3 -73.88 3.25 -6.97
N SER A 4 -73.43 2.46 -6.00
CA SER A 4 -72.23 2.67 -5.19
C SER A 4 -71.07 1.93 -5.86
N SER A 5 -70.25 2.66 -6.61
CA SER A 5 -69.03 2.15 -7.26
C SER A 5 -67.84 2.24 -6.30
N LEU A 6 -67.52 1.10 -5.70
CA LEU A 6 -66.30 0.85 -4.93
C LEU A 6 -65.08 0.91 -5.86
N SER A 7 -64.31 2.00 -5.74
CA SER A 7 -62.99 2.15 -6.34
C SER A 7 -61.96 1.43 -5.46
N SER A 8 -61.66 0.18 -5.80
CA SER A 8 -60.55 -0.59 -5.23
C SER A 8 -59.22 0.08 -5.57
N GLN A 9 -58.60 0.75 -4.59
CA GLN A 9 -57.22 1.18 -4.72
C GLN A 9 -56.28 -0.04 -4.62
N PRO A 10 -55.29 -0.20 -5.52
CA PRO A 10 -54.26 -1.21 -5.36
C PRO A 10 -53.40 -0.83 -4.16
N SER A 11 -53.45 -1.64 -3.12
CA SER A 11 -52.52 -1.63 -2.00
C SER A 11 -51.11 -1.86 -2.53
N LEU A 12 -50.35 -0.77 -2.72
CA LEU A 12 -48.89 -0.76 -2.83
C LEU A 12 -48.34 -1.26 -1.49
N LEU A 13 -48.35 -2.58 -1.31
CA LEU A 13 -47.53 -3.23 -0.31
C LEU A 13 -46.10 -2.84 -0.64
N ALA A 14 -45.50 -2.06 0.25
CA ALA A 14 -44.09 -1.77 0.28
C ALA A 14 -43.34 -3.10 0.23
N SER A 15 -42.94 -3.52 -0.98
CA SER A 15 -41.72 -4.25 -1.17
C SER A 15 -40.66 -3.34 -0.56
N THR A 16 -40.33 -3.58 0.70
CA THR A 16 -39.12 -3.07 1.32
C THR A 16 -38.03 -3.48 0.37
N ASP A 17 -37.62 -2.49 -0.42
CA ASP A 17 -36.48 -2.49 -1.30
C ASP A 17 -35.33 -2.81 -0.35
N GLU A 18 -35.03 -4.10 -0.18
CA GLU A 18 -33.76 -4.56 0.34
C GLU A 18 -32.75 -4.01 -0.66
N ALA A 19 -32.35 -2.75 -0.46
CA ALA A 19 -31.33 -2.08 -1.21
C ALA A 19 -30.15 -3.04 -1.23
N LEU A 20 -29.97 -3.70 -2.37
CA LEU A 20 -29.27 -4.97 -2.47
C LEU A 20 -27.82 -4.75 -2.07
N VAL A 21 -27.48 -5.07 -0.82
CA VAL A 21 -26.09 -5.06 -0.38
C VAL A 21 -25.38 -6.07 -1.29
N PRO A 22 -24.39 -5.64 -2.08
CA PRO A 22 -23.83 -6.49 -3.14
C PRO A 22 -23.06 -7.68 -2.55
N TRP A 23 -22.57 -7.56 -1.31
CA TRP A 23 -21.85 -8.62 -0.60
C TRP A 23 -22.73 -9.27 0.47
N ARG A 24 -23.31 -10.43 0.15
CA ARG A 24 -24.25 -11.17 1.00
C ARG A 24 -23.53 -12.27 1.77
N VAL A 25 -22.89 -11.89 2.88
CA VAL A 25 -22.18 -12.83 3.75
C VAL A 25 -23.14 -13.42 4.77
N GLY A 26 -23.26 -14.75 4.79
CA GLY A 26 -24.04 -15.46 5.80
C GLY A 26 -23.36 -15.43 7.16
N ASP A 27 -24.09 -15.02 8.19
CA ASP A 27 -23.58 -14.88 9.56
C ASP A 27 -22.98 -16.17 10.16
N THR A 28 -23.43 -17.34 9.70
CA THR A 28 -22.97 -18.66 10.14
C THR A 28 -21.95 -19.30 9.18
N ARG A 29 -21.68 -18.68 8.03
CA ARG A 29 -20.88 -19.26 6.94
C ARG A 29 -19.39 -18.92 6.99
N LEU A 30 -18.96 -18.06 7.92
CA LEU A 30 -17.55 -17.73 8.04
C LEU A 30 -16.71 -18.95 8.44
N ARG A 31 -15.71 -19.25 7.61
CA ARG A 31 -14.68 -20.24 7.91
C ARG A 31 -13.73 -19.72 9.01
N PRO A 32 -13.25 -20.58 9.91
CA PRO A 32 -12.14 -20.21 10.79
C PRO A 32 -10.87 -19.98 9.97
N VAL A 33 -9.89 -19.29 10.57
CA VAL A 33 -8.56 -19.15 9.97
C VAL A 33 -7.94 -20.55 9.81
N PRO A 34 -7.44 -20.95 8.62
CA PRO A 34 -6.82 -22.25 8.42
C PRO A 34 -5.63 -22.50 9.35
N ALA A 35 -5.41 -23.74 9.79
CA ALA A 35 -4.35 -24.08 10.76
C ALA A 35 -2.92 -23.77 10.27
N PHE A 36 -2.70 -23.82 8.95
CA PHE A 36 -1.42 -23.52 8.30
C PHE A 36 -1.43 -22.17 7.58
N TYR A 37 -2.30 -21.26 8.01
CA TYR A 37 -2.34 -19.91 7.47
C TYR A 37 -1.10 -19.13 7.90
N PRO A 38 -0.49 -18.32 7.02
CA PRO A 38 0.61 -17.44 7.40
C PRO A 38 0.24 -16.52 8.57
N PRO A 39 1.22 -16.04 9.35
CA PRO A 39 0.95 -15.07 10.41
C PRO A 39 0.22 -13.83 9.88
N LEU A 40 -0.91 -13.51 10.51
CA LEU A 40 -1.72 -12.34 10.19
C LEU A 40 -0.92 -11.05 10.41
N VAL A 41 -0.81 -10.23 9.37
CA VAL A 41 -0.07 -8.96 9.44
C VAL A 41 -0.93 -7.91 10.17
N PRO A 42 -0.51 -7.36 11.33
CA PRO A 42 -1.36 -6.47 12.14
C PRO A 42 -1.82 -5.19 11.43
N GLN A 43 -1.04 -4.73 10.42
CA GLN A 43 -1.36 -3.52 9.64
C GLN A 43 -2.43 -3.76 8.58
N CYS A 44 -2.64 -5.03 8.21
CA CYS A 44 -3.54 -5.46 7.14
C CYS A 44 -4.69 -6.32 7.66
N THR A 45 -4.79 -6.46 8.98
CA THR A 45 -5.79 -7.30 9.63
C THR A 45 -6.47 -6.54 10.75
N THR A 46 -7.74 -6.87 10.99
CA THR A 46 -8.45 -6.30 12.12
C THR A 46 -9.51 -7.22 12.66
N PHE A 47 -9.73 -7.13 13.96
CA PHE A 47 -10.69 -7.94 14.69
C PHE A 47 -11.86 -7.07 15.13
N VAL A 48 -13.07 -7.50 14.81
CA VAL A 48 -14.32 -6.78 15.07
C VAL A 48 -15.20 -7.63 15.98
N THR A 49 -15.42 -7.18 17.21
CA THR A 49 -16.17 -7.92 18.24
C THR A 49 -17.63 -7.49 18.36
N ASP A 50 -17.98 -6.32 17.83
CA ASP A 50 -19.23 -5.60 18.08
C ASP A 50 -20.23 -5.69 16.93
N ALA A 51 -19.96 -6.50 15.89
CA ALA A 51 -20.80 -6.59 14.71
C ALA A 51 -20.84 -8.00 14.11
N THR A 52 -21.97 -8.33 13.48
CA THR A 52 -22.14 -9.58 12.73
C THR A 52 -21.39 -9.54 11.39
N PRO A 53 -21.02 -10.70 10.81
CA PRO A 53 -20.37 -10.78 9.50
C PRO A 53 -21.09 -10.02 8.39
N SER A 54 -22.43 -10.14 8.33
CA SER A 54 -23.28 -9.41 7.38
C SER A 54 -23.14 -7.90 7.52
N VAL A 55 -23.14 -7.38 8.74
CA VAL A 55 -22.96 -5.94 9.01
C VAL A 55 -21.54 -5.48 8.64
N VAL A 56 -20.52 -6.28 8.93
CA VAL A 56 -19.13 -5.98 8.55
C VAL A 56 -18.99 -5.94 7.02
N ALA A 57 -19.53 -6.92 6.30
CA ALA A 57 -19.54 -6.96 4.84
C ALA A 57 -20.28 -5.76 4.22
N ALA A 58 -21.41 -5.35 4.81
CA ALA A 58 -22.15 -4.15 4.39
C ALA A 58 -21.32 -2.87 4.58
N ARG A 59 -20.63 -2.72 5.73
CA ARG A 59 -19.74 -1.57 5.99
C ARG A 59 -18.58 -1.50 5.00
N ILE A 60 -17.97 -2.65 4.70
CA ILE A 60 -16.86 -2.74 3.74
C ILE A 60 -17.33 -2.40 2.34
N SER A 61 -18.44 -2.99 1.86
CA SER A 61 -18.97 -2.73 0.52
C SER A 61 -19.34 -1.26 0.31
N ASP A 62 -19.96 -0.61 1.31
CA ASP A 62 -20.20 0.84 1.30
C ASP A 62 -18.90 1.65 1.25
N CYS A 63 -17.86 1.25 1.99
CA CYS A 63 -16.53 1.86 1.94
C CYS A 63 -15.89 1.76 0.54
N LEU A 64 -15.97 0.59 -0.10
CA LEU A 64 -15.45 0.34 -1.45
C LEU A 64 -16.16 1.22 -2.48
N GLY A 65 -17.49 1.28 -2.44
CA GLY A 65 -18.30 2.12 -3.32
C GLY A 65 -17.96 3.61 -3.17
N ARG A 66 -17.83 4.10 -1.92
CA ARG A 66 -17.46 5.51 -1.65
C ARG A 66 -16.05 5.89 -2.11
N ARG A 67 -15.17 4.91 -2.30
CA ARG A 67 -13.79 5.10 -2.78
C ARG A 67 -13.62 4.78 -4.26
N SER A 68 -14.71 4.51 -4.97
CA SER A 68 -14.70 4.14 -6.40
C SER A 68 -13.78 2.94 -6.67
N ILE A 69 -13.77 1.95 -5.78
CA ILE A 69 -13.02 0.71 -5.95
C ILE A 69 -13.94 -0.32 -6.59
N SER A 70 -13.52 -0.87 -7.73
CA SER A 70 -14.23 -1.96 -8.38
C SER A 70 -14.03 -3.23 -7.56
N ALA A 71 -15.11 -3.93 -7.22
CA ALA A 71 -15.05 -5.14 -6.41
C ALA A 71 -15.97 -6.23 -6.96
N GLU A 72 -15.45 -7.45 -6.99
CA GLU A 72 -16.19 -8.67 -7.27
C GLU A 72 -16.30 -9.46 -5.95
N PHE A 73 -17.54 -9.85 -5.61
CA PHE A 73 -17.85 -10.45 -4.33
C PHE A 73 -18.15 -11.94 -4.49
N ASP A 74 -17.39 -12.77 -3.79
CA ASP A 74 -17.66 -14.19 -3.62
C ASP A 74 -18.31 -14.42 -2.25
N ASN A 75 -19.60 -14.75 -2.29
CA ASN A 75 -20.42 -14.99 -1.09
C ASN A 75 -20.12 -16.35 -0.44
N ASP A 76 -19.61 -17.33 -1.19
CA ASP A 76 -19.37 -18.68 -0.69
C ASP A 76 -18.04 -18.75 0.05
N THR A 77 -17.00 -18.13 -0.49
CA THR A 77 -15.69 -18.05 0.19
C THR A 77 -15.56 -16.86 1.14
N CYS A 78 -16.56 -15.97 1.17
CA CYS A 78 -16.53 -14.71 1.93
C CYS A 78 -15.30 -13.86 1.58
N THR A 79 -14.99 -13.81 0.28
CA THR A 79 -13.84 -13.07 -0.28
C THR A 79 -14.34 -11.98 -1.21
N ALA A 80 -13.66 -10.84 -1.26
CA ALA A 80 -13.89 -9.80 -2.25
C ALA A 80 -12.58 -9.47 -2.98
N THR A 81 -12.56 -9.59 -4.31
CA THR A 81 -11.43 -9.20 -5.16
C THR A 81 -11.64 -7.76 -5.62
N CYS A 82 -10.65 -6.90 -5.36
CA CYS A 82 -10.77 -5.46 -5.52
C CYS A 82 -9.68 -4.91 -6.45
N MET A 83 -10.05 -3.93 -7.28
CA MET A 83 -9.14 -3.20 -8.17
C MET A 83 -9.42 -1.69 -8.08
N THR A 84 -8.37 -0.90 -7.86
CA THR A 84 -8.46 0.57 -7.83
C THR A 84 -8.14 1.18 -9.20
N VAL A 85 -8.46 2.47 -9.38
CA VAL A 85 -8.09 3.26 -10.58
C VAL A 85 -6.57 3.35 -10.79
N ASP A 86 -5.79 3.27 -9.71
CA ASP A 86 -4.33 3.28 -9.73
C ASP A 86 -3.73 1.88 -9.96
N ARG A 87 -4.54 0.92 -10.44
CA ARG A 87 -4.16 -0.48 -10.71
C ARG A 87 -3.58 -1.20 -9.49
N VAL A 88 -4.13 -0.91 -8.30
CA VAL A 88 -3.81 -1.69 -7.10
C VAL A 88 -4.80 -2.84 -6.98
N HIS A 89 -4.29 -4.07 -7.05
CA HIS A 89 -5.07 -5.29 -6.88
C HIS A 89 -4.91 -5.83 -5.46
N PHE A 90 -6.02 -6.11 -4.80
CA PHE A 90 -6.01 -6.71 -3.47
C PHE A 90 -7.27 -7.53 -3.22
N SER A 91 -7.20 -8.48 -2.29
CA SER A 91 -8.35 -9.28 -1.86
C SER A 91 -8.67 -9.01 -0.40
N ILE A 92 -9.95 -8.95 -0.06
CA ILE A 92 -10.46 -8.86 1.31
C ILE A 92 -11.02 -10.22 1.68
N GLN A 93 -10.61 -10.78 2.82
CA GLN A 93 -11.12 -12.04 3.33
C GLN A 93 -11.71 -11.85 4.72
N LEU A 94 -12.87 -12.48 4.95
CA LEU A 94 -13.49 -12.55 6.26
C LEU A 94 -13.28 -13.93 6.87
N PHE A 95 -12.80 -13.98 8.10
CA PHE A 95 -12.68 -15.20 8.89
C PHE A 95 -13.47 -15.09 10.18
N ARG A 96 -13.90 -16.24 10.69
CA ARG A 96 -14.46 -16.36 12.03
C ARG A 96 -13.33 -16.32 13.05
N GLY A 97 -13.48 -15.56 14.14
CA GLY A 97 -12.57 -15.68 15.28
C GLY A 97 -12.60 -17.09 15.88
N ASP A 98 -11.45 -17.54 16.38
CA ASP A 98 -11.35 -18.88 16.97
C ASP A 98 -12.01 -18.93 18.36
N ARG A 99 -12.79 -19.99 18.60
CA ARG A 99 -13.49 -20.28 19.87
C ARG A 99 -12.59 -20.92 20.92
N ASN A 100 -11.34 -21.24 20.57
CA ASN A 100 -10.46 -22.03 21.42
C ASN A 100 -10.01 -21.37 22.74
N VAL A 101 -10.45 -20.14 23.05
CA VAL A 101 -10.50 -19.70 24.45
C VAL A 101 -11.66 -20.40 25.13
N THR A 102 -11.38 -21.60 25.66
CA THR A 102 -12.32 -22.45 26.39
C THR A 102 -13.19 -21.62 27.34
N PRO A 103 -14.50 -21.48 27.11
CA PRO A 103 -15.40 -20.84 28.05
C PRO A 103 -15.66 -21.85 29.16
N LYS A 104 -14.77 -21.93 30.15
CA LYS A 104 -14.99 -22.82 31.30
C LYS A 104 -16.10 -22.34 32.24
N ASP A 105 -16.60 -21.10 32.11
CA ASP A 105 -17.47 -20.50 33.13
C ASP A 105 -18.78 -19.84 32.64
N VAL A 106 -19.21 -19.98 31.38
CA VAL A 106 -20.48 -19.36 30.91
C VAL A 106 -21.55 -20.42 30.69
N LYS A 107 -22.39 -20.64 31.72
CA LYS A 107 -23.43 -21.67 31.76
C LYS A 107 -24.82 -21.18 31.37
N ASP A 108 -24.96 -19.94 30.90
CA ASP A 108 -26.27 -19.40 30.51
C ASP A 108 -26.51 -19.53 29.01
N THR A 109 -27.41 -20.46 28.73
CA THR A 109 -27.92 -20.87 27.42
C THR A 109 -29.01 -19.88 27.01
N SER A 110 -28.66 -18.89 26.20
CA SER A 110 -29.65 -18.15 25.43
C SER A 110 -29.36 -18.30 23.94
N VAL A 111 -30.41 -18.63 23.18
CA VAL A 111 -30.39 -19.17 21.82
C VAL A 111 -30.21 -18.02 20.81
N HIS A 112 -29.11 -17.27 20.92
CA HIS A 112 -28.65 -16.40 19.85
C HIS A 112 -27.39 -17.01 19.22
N PRO A 113 -27.18 -16.86 17.90
CA PRO A 113 -25.90 -17.21 17.29
C PRO A 113 -24.84 -16.32 17.95
N ASP A 114 -24.11 -16.89 18.90
CA ASP A 114 -23.12 -16.14 19.67
C ASP A 114 -21.98 -15.73 18.72
N PHE A 115 -22.04 -14.48 18.26
CA PHE A 115 -20.91 -13.80 17.62
C PHE A 115 -19.81 -13.43 18.64
N SER A 116 -19.75 -14.15 19.77
CA SER A 116 -18.86 -13.89 20.91
C SER A 116 -17.37 -13.92 20.55
N HIS A 117 -17.03 -14.49 19.39
CA HIS A 117 -15.66 -14.58 18.90
C HIS A 117 -15.31 -13.53 17.84
N GLY A 118 -16.25 -12.66 17.44
CA GLY A 118 -15.98 -11.62 16.46
C GLY A 118 -15.63 -12.09 15.04
N VAL A 119 -15.34 -11.11 14.19
CA VAL A 119 -14.99 -11.26 12.77
C VAL A 119 -13.57 -10.76 12.55
N ILE A 120 -12.72 -11.58 11.95
CA ILE A 120 -11.40 -11.17 11.50
C ILE A 120 -11.52 -10.72 10.04
N VAL A 121 -11.08 -9.51 9.75
CA VAL A 121 -11.01 -8.95 8.40
C VAL A 121 -9.55 -8.86 8.02
N GLU A 122 -9.18 -9.47 6.91
CA GLU A 122 -7.84 -9.37 6.33
C GLU A 122 -7.89 -8.75 4.93
N VAL A 123 -6.93 -7.89 4.63
CA VAL A 123 -6.74 -7.29 3.31
C VAL A 123 -5.36 -7.67 2.79
N VAL A 124 -5.31 -8.46 1.72
CA VAL A 124 -4.06 -8.98 1.13
C VAL A 124 -3.78 -8.28 -0.19
N ARG A 125 -2.63 -7.62 -0.30
CA ARG A 125 -2.16 -7.03 -1.57
C ARG A 125 -1.75 -8.14 -2.54
N GLN A 126 -2.22 -8.05 -3.77
CA GLN A 126 -1.78 -8.91 -4.87
C GLN A 126 -0.80 -8.15 -5.77
N GLU A 127 -1.12 -6.90 -6.15
CA GLU A 127 -0.31 -6.09 -7.08
C GLU A 127 -0.46 -4.57 -6.82
N GLY A 128 0.39 -3.75 -7.45
CA GLY A 128 0.28 -2.29 -7.50
C GLY A 128 1.04 -1.54 -6.39
N SER A 129 0.89 -0.22 -6.28
CA SER A 129 1.65 0.60 -5.32
C SER A 129 1.37 0.28 -3.85
N THR A 130 2.42 0.04 -3.06
CA THR A 130 2.35 -0.23 -1.62
C THR A 130 1.75 0.93 -0.83
N LEU A 131 2.07 2.17 -1.19
CA LEU A 131 1.56 3.37 -0.50
C LEU A 131 0.06 3.53 -0.71
N SER A 132 -0.39 3.40 -1.96
CA SER A 132 -1.81 3.44 -2.30
C SER A 132 -2.56 2.29 -1.62
N PHE A 133 -2.02 1.07 -1.67
CA PHE A 133 -2.58 -0.09 -0.99
C PHE A 133 -2.82 0.17 0.51
N HIS A 134 -1.80 0.60 1.26
CA HIS A 134 -1.97 0.84 2.70
C HIS A 134 -2.95 1.99 3.00
N SER A 135 -3.05 2.99 2.13
CA SER A 135 -4.06 4.04 2.22
C SER A 135 -5.48 3.49 2.10
N HIS A 136 -5.73 2.57 1.17
CA HIS A 136 -7.02 1.88 1.03
C HIS A 136 -7.27 0.90 2.18
N CYS A 137 -6.28 0.09 2.53
CA CYS A 137 -6.35 -0.90 3.61
C CYS A 137 -6.79 -0.28 4.94
N ARG A 138 -6.17 0.83 5.37
CA ARG A 138 -6.56 1.52 6.61
C ARG A 138 -8.01 1.99 6.61
N ALA A 139 -8.50 2.49 5.48
CA ALA A 139 -9.88 2.94 5.35
C ALA A 139 -10.88 1.77 5.40
N ILE A 140 -10.55 0.65 4.76
CA ILE A 140 -11.35 -0.58 4.76
C ILE A 140 -11.44 -1.16 6.17
N LEU A 141 -10.28 -1.34 6.84
CA LEU A 141 -10.25 -1.87 8.21
C LEU A 141 -10.92 -0.93 9.21
N GLY A 142 -10.83 0.39 9.01
CA GLY A 142 -11.55 1.37 9.81
C GLY A 142 -13.08 1.26 9.63
N ALA A 143 -13.55 1.13 8.39
CA ALA A 143 -14.95 0.93 8.09
C ALA A 143 -15.50 -0.38 8.69
N ALA A 144 -14.71 -1.47 8.64
CA ALA A 144 -15.10 -2.75 9.23
C ALA A 144 -15.41 -2.62 10.73
N LYS A 145 -14.57 -1.89 11.48
CA LYS A 145 -14.78 -1.58 12.91
C LYS A 145 -15.97 -0.67 13.20
N GLY A 146 -16.67 -0.17 12.18
CA GLY A 146 -17.74 0.81 12.37
C GLY A 146 -17.24 2.21 12.69
N TYR A 147 -15.94 2.50 12.50
CA TYR A 147 -15.50 3.90 12.38
C TYR A 147 -16.11 4.43 11.09
N GLY A 148 -17.30 5.02 11.23
CA GLY A 148 -18.10 5.48 10.11
C GLY A 148 -17.32 6.45 9.22
N PRO A 149 -17.84 6.78 8.03
CA PRO A 149 -17.22 7.74 7.10
C PRO A 149 -16.95 9.12 7.72
N HIS A 150 -17.54 9.42 8.88
CA HIS A 150 -17.36 10.66 9.62
C HIS A 150 -16.31 10.59 10.76
N GLY A 151 -15.80 9.40 11.08
CA GLY A 151 -14.86 9.17 12.18
C GLY A 151 -13.39 9.41 11.85
N LEU A 152 -13.03 10.60 11.35
CA LEU A 152 -11.65 11.11 11.17
C LEU A 152 -11.00 10.98 9.79
N PHE A 153 -11.50 10.15 8.87
CA PHE A 153 -11.20 10.37 7.45
C PHE A 153 -12.18 11.39 6.91
N VAL A 154 -11.99 12.65 7.34
CA VAL A 154 -12.35 13.79 6.48
C VAL A 154 -11.85 13.37 5.11
N ARG A 155 -12.77 13.14 4.16
CA ARG A 155 -12.43 13.25 2.75
C ARG A 155 -11.74 14.61 2.71
N LYS A 156 -10.40 14.66 2.77
CA LYS A 156 -9.66 15.74 2.13
C LYS A 156 -10.26 15.65 0.76
N ARG A 157 -11.25 16.52 0.51
CA ARG A 157 -12.14 16.41 -0.64
C ARG A 157 -11.20 16.07 -1.76
N GLN A 158 -11.32 14.88 -2.35
CA GLN A 158 -10.57 14.62 -3.57
C GLN A 158 -10.98 15.81 -4.43
N ALA A 159 -10.03 16.74 -4.58
CA ALA A 159 -10.33 17.99 -5.23
C ALA A 159 -10.93 17.54 -6.55
N SER A 160 -12.14 18.01 -6.84
CA SER A 160 -12.76 17.74 -8.13
C SER A 160 -11.67 17.84 -9.19
N PRO A 161 -11.60 16.95 -10.19
CA PRO A 161 -10.63 17.09 -11.27
C PRO A 161 -10.71 18.48 -11.95
N LEU A 162 -11.82 19.21 -11.76
CA LEU A 162 -12.05 20.59 -12.19
C LEU A 162 -11.93 21.64 -11.07
N GLY A 163 -11.73 21.20 -9.82
CA GLY A 163 -11.59 22.02 -8.61
C GLY A 163 -10.13 22.39 -8.25
N PHE A 164 -9.15 22.07 -9.11
CA PHE A 164 -7.77 22.52 -8.94
C PHE A 164 -7.61 24.04 -8.97
N SER A 165 -8.61 24.78 -9.48
CA SER A 165 -8.61 26.24 -9.50
C SER A 165 -8.77 26.89 -8.12
N ASN A 166 -9.27 26.14 -7.12
CA ASN A 166 -9.56 26.66 -5.78
C ASN A 166 -8.90 25.87 -4.64
N LEU A 167 -7.79 25.15 -4.92
CA LEU A 167 -6.88 24.81 -3.82
C LEU A 167 -6.43 26.13 -3.22
N GLU A 168 -6.92 26.43 -2.00
CA GLU A 168 -6.43 27.53 -1.18
C GLU A 168 -4.91 27.38 -1.18
N ARG A 169 -4.21 28.23 -1.95
CA ARG A 169 -2.75 28.19 -2.05
C ARG A 169 -2.27 28.06 -0.61
N PRO A 170 -1.50 27.01 -0.26
CA PRO A 170 -1.01 26.84 1.09
C PRO A 170 -0.49 28.20 1.54
N ARG A 171 -1.14 28.77 2.57
CA ARG A 171 -0.87 30.15 2.98
C ARG A 171 0.64 30.20 3.19
N PRO A 172 1.36 31.11 2.51
CA PRO A 172 2.81 31.11 2.52
C PRO A 172 3.25 31.04 3.97
N VAL A 173 3.96 29.95 4.31
CA VAL A 173 4.37 29.68 5.69
C VAL A 173 5.08 30.94 6.16
N LYS A 174 4.58 31.55 7.25
CA LYS A 174 4.99 32.89 7.67
C LYS A 174 6.50 32.92 7.88
N ARG A 175 7.19 33.58 6.93
CA ARG A 175 8.57 34.06 6.94
C ARG A 175 9.59 33.08 7.53
N SER A 176 10.10 32.25 6.62
CA SER A 176 11.35 31.50 6.79
C SER A 176 12.47 32.40 7.31
N ARG A 177 13.22 31.87 8.30
CA ARG A 177 14.51 32.39 8.72
C ARG A 177 15.39 32.54 7.47
N LYS A 178 16.12 33.65 7.32
CA LYS A 178 17.09 33.79 6.22
C LYS A 178 18.09 32.63 6.32
N VAL A 179 17.95 31.65 5.44
CA VAL A 179 18.84 30.50 5.31
C VAL A 179 20.13 31.01 4.68
N GLY A 180 21.27 30.77 5.31
CA GLY A 180 22.56 31.17 4.77
C GLY A 180 22.96 30.31 3.57
N PRO A 181 23.80 30.83 2.65
CA PRO A 181 24.24 30.07 1.47
C PRO A 181 24.94 28.76 1.84
N SER A 182 25.64 28.72 2.99
CA SER A 182 26.29 27.50 3.50
C SER A 182 25.30 26.35 3.75
N GLU A 183 24.12 26.64 4.31
CA GLU A 183 23.10 25.62 4.59
C GLU A 183 22.51 25.03 3.30
N VAL A 184 22.41 25.86 2.25
CA VAL A 184 21.98 25.43 0.91
C VAL A 184 23.00 24.46 0.32
N CYS A 185 24.30 24.80 0.40
CA CYS A 185 25.39 23.95 -0.06
C CYS A 185 25.39 22.59 0.65
N THR A 186 25.31 22.58 1.98
CA THR A 186 25.28 21.33 2.76
C THR A 186 24.05 20.47 2.42
N SER A 187 22.90 21.09 2.16
CA SER A 187 21.69 20.37 1.78
C SER A 187 21.80 19.74 0.39
N LEU A 188 22.41 20.45 -0.56
CA LEU A 188 22.72 19.93 -1.89
C LEU A 188 23.72 18.76 -1.85
N GLU A 189 24.77 18.88 -1.05
CA GLU A 189 25.77 17.80 -0.86
C GLU A 189 25.14 16.54 -0.27
N ARG A 190 24.22 16.68 0.69
CA ARG A 190 23.46 15.54 1.23
C ARG A 190 22.60 14.88 0.16
N ALA A 191 21.86 15.67 -0.62
CA ALA A 191 21.04 15.15 -1.70
C ALA A 191 21.89 14.41 -2.74
N TRP A 192 23.03 14.98 -3.13
CA TRP A 192 24.00 14.32 -4.01
C TRP A 192 24.53 13.02 -3.43
N SER A 193 24.92 13.00 -2.14
CA SER A 193 25.41 11.79 -1.48
C SER A 193 24.39 10.64 -1.43
N LEU A 194 23.10 10.95 -1.55
CA LEU A 194 22.02 9.97 -1.66
C LEU A 194 21.84 9.50 -3.12
N LEU A 195 21.95 10.42 -4.08
CA LEU A 195 21.88 10.13 -5.51
C LEU A 195 23.05 9.30 -6.02
N SER A 196 24.24 9.49 -5.47
CA SER A 196 25.43 8.71 -5.86
C SER A 196 25.45 7.28 -5.31
N LYS A 197 24.46 6.89 -4.49
CA LYS A 197 24.38 5.52 -3.98
C LYS A 197 23.68 4.64 -5.02
N ASP A 198 24.14 3.40 -5.12
CA ASP A 198 23.60 2.38 -6.02
C ASP A 198 22.17 1.92 -5.64
N ARG A 199 21.77 2.10 -4.38
CA ARG A 199 20.43 1.68 -3.95
C ARG A 199 19.34 2.61 -4.49
N ILE A 200 18.43 2.08 -5.31
CA ILE A 200 17.25 2.80 -5.84
C ILE A 200 16.49 3.59 -4.77
N GLY A 201 16.26 3.02 -3.58
CA GLY A 201 15.57 3.73 -2.50
C GLY A 201 16.33 4.94 -1.97
N ALA A 202 17.67 4.90 -1.96
CA ALA A 202 18.49 6.05 -1.59
C ALA A 202 18.46 7.12 -2.69
N GLN A 203 18.53 6.72 -3.96
CA GLN A 203 18.41 7.63 -5.10
C GLN A 203 17.05 8.33 -5.13
N GLN A 204 15.96 7.58 -4.89
CA GLN A 204 14.62 8.14 -4.78
C GLN A 204 14.55 9.19 -3.67
N LEU A 205 15.09 8.89 -2.48
CA LEU A 205 15.14 9.86 -1.38
C LEU A 205 15.99 11.10 -1.72
N GLY A 206 17.09 10.92 -2.47
CA GLY A 206 17.91 12.01 -2.99
C GLY A 206 17.13 12.91 -3.96
N LEU A 207 16.38 12.33 -4.89
CA LEU A 207 15.51 13.05 -5.81
C LEU A 207 14.38 13.78 -5.08
N GLU A 208 13.70 13.13 -4.14
CA GLU A 208 12.67 13.75 -3.31
C GLU A 208 13.24 14.94 -2.52
N SER A 209 14.46 14.80 -1.99
CA SER A 209 15.16 15.90 -1.30
C SER A 209 15.45 17.08 -2.24
N LEU A 210 15.88 16.83 -3.48
CA LEU A 210 16.05 17.87 -4.48
C LEU A 210 14.74 18.55 -4.85
N VAL A 211 13.66 17.79 -5.02
CA VAL A 211 12.32 18.33 -5.30
C VAL A 211 11.89 19.27 -4.18
N MET A 212 12.08 18.87 -2.92
CA MET A 212 11.77 19.74 -1.77
C MET A 212 12.64 20.99 -1.72
N LEU A 213 13.93 20.91 -2.07
CA LEU A 213 14.82 22.07 -2.13
C LEU A 213 14.44 23.05 -3.25
N LEU A 214 13.99 22.54 -4.39
CA LEU A 214 13.57 23.33 -5.55
C LEU A 214 12.15 23.88 -5.43
N ASP A 215 11.29 23.35 -4.54
CA ASP A 215 9.94 23.86 -4.34
C ASP A 215 9.94 25.11 -3.43
N PRO A 216 9.62 26.31 -3.96
CA PRO A 216 9.59 27.55 -3.18
C PRO A 216 8.51 27.55 -2.08
N GLN A 217 7.50 26.67 -2.15
CA GLN A 217 6.49 26.53 -1.10
C GLN A 217 7.02 25.75 0.12
N VAL A 218 7.99 24.87 -0.08
CA VAL A 218 8.57 24.01 0.97
C VAL A 218 9.84 24.62 1.53
N SER A 219 10.82 24.95 0.68
CA SER A 219 12.13 25.47 1.10
C SER A 219 12.18 27.00 1.23
N GLY A 220 11.21 27.70 0.64
CA GLY A 220 11.18 29.16 0.53
C GLY A 220 11.82 29.65 -0.77
N THR A 221 11.36 30.82 -1.23
CA THR A 221 11.77 31.40 -2.53
C THR A 221 13.27 31.64 -2.65
N ASP A 222 13.92 32.07 -1.57
CA ASP A 222 15.34 32.40 -1.59
C ASP A 222 16.20 31.15 -1.72
N VAL A 223 15.87 30.09 -0.97
CA VAL A 223 16.58 28.79 -1.03
C VAL A 223 16.36 28.13 -2.39
N SER A 224 15.10 27.99 -2.81
CA SER A 224 14.77 27.41 -4.13
C SER A 224 15.47 28.14 -5.27
N LYS A 225 15.52 29.48 -5.23
CA LYS A 225 16.23 30.28 -6.23
C LYS A 225 17.74 30.04 -6.20
N GLU A 226 18.36 30.00 -5.03
CA GLU A 226 19.82 29.80 -4.91
C GLU A 226 20.22 28.37 -5.31
N VAL A 227 19.41 27.36 -4.95
CA VAL A 227 19.57 25.97 -5.40
C VAL A 227 19.45 25.89 -6.92
N SER A 228 18.41 26.49 -7.50
CA SER A 228 18.19 26.51 -8.94
C SER A 228 19.36 27.18 -9.66
N LYS A 229 19.86 28.30 -9.12
CA LYS A 229 21.02 29.01 -9.66
C LYS A 229 22.28 28.14 -9.59
N SER A 230 22.51 27.46 -8.48
CA SER A 230 23.67 26.58 -8.29
C SER A 230 23.67 25.39 -9.25
N ILE A 231 22.49 24.83 -9.56
CA ILE A 231 22.35 23.70 -10.50
C ILE A 231 22.44 24.16 -11.96
N LEU A 232 21.83 25.31 -12.32
CA LEU A 232 21.76 25.75 -13.72
C LEU A 232 23.02 26.47 -14.21
N TYR A 233 23.74 27.16 -13.33
CA TYR A 233 24.94 27.92 -13.69
C TYR A 233 26.19 27.20 -13.17
N ASP A 234 27.16 26.95 -14.05
CA ASP A 234 28.44 26.28 -13.69
C ASP A 234 29.31 27.05 -12.70
N ASN A 235 28.93 28.28 -12.35
CA ASN A 235 29.66 29.16 -11.44
C ASN A 235 29.23 29.00 -9.97
N GLY A 236 28.50 27.94 -9.64
CA GLY A 236 28.12 27.64 -8.26
C GLY A 236 29.33 27.25 -7.40
N PRO A 237 29.36 27.60 -6.11
CA PRO A 237 30.47 27.25 -5.22
C PRO A 237 30.55 25.75 -4.86
N VAL A 238 29.61 24.93 -5.32
CA VAL A 238 29.44 23.54 -4.86
C VAL A 238 29.65 22.58 -6.03
N ALA A 239 30.71 21.77 -5.95
CA ALA A 239 30.99 20.72 -6.94
C ALA A 239 29.82 19.75 -7.11
N ALA A 240 29.11 19.43 -6.01
CA ALA A 240 27.91 18.58 -6.05
C ALA A 240 26.83 19.10 -6.99
N ALA A 241 26.68 20.43 -7.14
CA ALA A 241 25.66 20.99 -8.02
C ALA A 241 25.97 20.72 -9.50
N GLN A 242 27.25 20.74 -9.89
CA GLN A 242 27.68 20.37 -11.24
C GLN A 242 27.45 18.87 -11.51
N SER A 243 27.75 18.01 -10.53
CA SER A 243 27.50 16.57 -10.66
C SER A 243 26.01 16.22 -10.73
N ILE A 244 25.17 16.91 -9.93
CA ILE A 244 23.71 16.81 -10.01
C ILE A 244 23.25 17.23 -11.40
N ARG A 245 23.73 18.36 -11.92
CA ARG A 245 23.37 18.86 -13.26
C ARG A 245 23.72 17.84 -14.34
N GLY A 246 24.93 17.29 -14.33
CA GLY A 246 25.36 16.26 -15.28
C GLY A 246 24.46 15.02 -15.23
N SER A 247 24.15 14.55 -14.02
CA SER A 247 23.27 13.39 -13.81
C SER A 247 21.84 13.66 -14.28
N LEU A 248 21.30 14.86 -14.06
CA LEU A 248 19.98 15.23 -14.56
C LEU A 248 19.93 15.31 -16.08
N ILE A 249 20.99 15.81 -16.73
CA ILE A 249 21.09 15.85 -18.19
C ILE A 249 21.13 14.43 -18.75
N ALA A 250 21.99 13.55 -18.21
CA ALA A 250 22.08 12.14 -18.61
C ALA A 250 20.74 11.41 -18.42
N LEU A 251 20.04 11.66 -17.30
CA LEU A 251 18.71 11.09 -17.06
C LEU A 251 17.67 11.55 -18.09
N ILE A 252 17.71 12.83 -18.49
CA ILE A 252 16.75 13.39 -19.46
C ILE A 252 17.07 12.91 -20.88
N GLN A 253 18.34 12.85 -21.26
CA GLN A 253 18.78 12.53 -22.63
C GLN A 253 18.84 11.02 -22.85
N ASP A 254 19.49 10.30 -21.94
CA ASP A 254 19.87 8.90 -22.11
C ASP A 254 19.06 7.95 -21.22
N ARG A 255 18.25 8.48 -20.29
CA ARG A 255 17.48 7.72 -19.28
C ARG A 255 18.35 6.85 -18.36
N VAL A 256 19.61 7.23 -18.19
CA VAL A 256 20.57 6.57 -17.30
C VAL A 256 20.44 7.14 -15.89
N LEU A 257 20.42 6.28 -14.88
CA LEU A 257 20.38 6.71 -13.48
C LEU A 257 21.78 7.06 -12.97
N PRO A 258 21.90 8.05 -12.05
CA PRO A 258 23.19 8.38 -11.45
C PRO A 258 23.76 7.16 -10.70
N GLY A 259 24.99 6.77 -11.04
CA GLY A 259 25.68 5.63 -10.42
C GLY A 259 25.77 4.39 -11.31
N GLU A 260 25.01 4.34 -12.41
CA GLU A 260 25.20 3.34 -13.46
C GLU A 260 26.43 3.73 -14.29
N THR A 261 27.63 3.44 -13.77
CA THR A 261 28.85 3.53 -14.57
C THR A 261 28.78 2.51 -15.69
N GLU A 262 28.99 2.96 -16.93
CA GLU A 262 28.94 2.14 -18.16
C GLU A 262 29.85 0.90 -18.13
N GLU A 263 30.79 0.80 -17.18
CA GLU A 263 31.67 -0.36 -17.03
C GLU A 263 30.93 -1.67 -16.74
N GLU A 264 29.73 -1.66 -16.15
CA GLU A 264 28.93 -2.89 -15.97
C GLU A 264 27.95 -3.17 -17.14
N ALA A 265 27.70 -2.20 -18.03
CA ALA A 265 26.79 -2.38 -19.16
C ALA A 265 27.38 -3.20 -20.32
N VAL A 266 28.70 -3.44 -20.31
CA VAL A 266 29.39 -4.18 -21.39
C VAL A 266 29.22 -5.71 -21.25
N GLU A 267 28.88 -6.23 -20.07
CA GLU A 267 28.78 -7.69 -19.84
C GLU A 267 27.39 -8.31 -20.00
N THR A 268 26.33 -7.51 -20.22
CA THR A 268 24.96 -8.02 -20.41
C THR A 268 24.42 -7.90 -21.83
N SER A 269 25.29 -7.66 -22.82
CA SER A 269 24.97 -8.00 -24.22
C SER A 269 25.00 -9.52 -24.39
N PHE A 270 23.98 -10.17 -23.84
CA PHE A 270 23.73 -11.60 -23.97
C PHE A 270 23.60 -11.89 -25.47
N ALA A 271 24.67 -12.47 -26.01
CA ALA A 271 24.77 -12.89 -27.38
C ALA A 271 23.59 -13.84 -27.70
N ASP A 272 22.62 -13.32 -28.44
CA ASP A 272 21.60 -14.10 -29.12
C ASP A 272 22.28 -14.80 -30.31
N SER A 273 23.12 -15.78 -29.97
CA SER A 273 23.78 -16.69 -30.89
C SER A 273 23.44 -18.10 -30.45
N VAL A 274 22.17 -18.49 -30.59
CA VAL A 274 21.73 -19.87 -30.42
C VAL A 274 22.33 -20.69 -31.57
N PRO A 275 23.29 -21.60 -31.33
CA PRO A 275 23.70 -22.55 -32.34
C PRO A 275 22.63 -23.62 -32.46
N LEU A 276 21.94 -23.66 -33.60
CA LEU A 276 21.14 -24.81 -33.99
C LEU A 276 22.07 -25.98 -34.34
N GLY A 277 22.23 -26.92 -33.41
CA GLY A 277 22.77 -28.26 -33.62
C GLY A 277 22.46 -29.09 -32.38
N GLY A 278 21.73 -30.20 -32.39
CA GLY A 278 21.75 -31.28 -33.38
C GLY A 278 22.71 -32.35 -32.87
N GLY A 279 22.20 -33.38 -32.17
CA GLY A 279 22.97 -34.58 -31.84
C GLY A 279 22.74 -35.19 -30.46
N ASP A 280 21.90 -36.21 -30.43
CA ASP A 280 22.04 -37.51 -29.75
C ASP A 280 22.48 -37.63 -28.27
N ALA A 281 21.63 -38.33 -27.52
CA ALA A 281 21.92 -39.12 -26.31
C ALA A 281 22.99 -40.22 -26.58
N PRO A 282 23.58 -40.95 -25.60
CA PRO A 282 23.04 -41.25 -24.26
C PRO A 282 24.07 -41.36 -23.10
N SER A 283 23.54 -41.63 -21.89
CA SER A 283 24.13 -42.46 -20.81
C SER A 283 25.47 -42.03 -20.20
N GLU A 284 25.50 -41.73 -18.90
CA GLU A 284 26.06 -42.66 -17.90
C GLU A 284 26.00 -42.13 -16.47
N CYS A 285 25.99 -43.13 -15.59
CA CYS A 285 25.98 -43.15 -14.15
C CYS A 285 27.23 -42.49 -13.55
N SER A 286 27.09 -41.69 -12.49
CA SER A 286 28.10 -41.66 -11.43
C SER A 286 27.57 -41.08 -10.12
N GLN A 287 27.78 -41.87 -9.08
CA GLN A 287 27.57 -41.58 -7.67
C GLN A 287 28.63 -40.59 -7.18
N GLY A 288 28.31 -39.75 -6.19
CA GLY A 288 29.39 -39.17 -5.39
C GLY A 288 29.02 -37.97 -4.52
N SER A 289 29.23 -38.19 -3.23
CA SER A 289 29.79 -37.21 -2.28
C SER A 289 28.82 -36.40 -1.42
N THR A 290 28.55 -36.99 -0.25
CA THR A 290 28.22 -36.35 1.02
C THR A 290 29.24 -35.30 1.44
N ALA A 291 28.82 -34.04 1.60
CA ALA A 291 29.61 -33.00 2.25
C ALA A 291 29.04 -32.67 3.64
N ARG A 292 29.88 -32.94 4.65
CA ARG A 292 29.69 -32.67 6.08
C ARG A 292 29.61 -31.17 6.35
N ARG A 293 28.67 -30.76 7.21
CA ARG A 293 28.71 -29.47 7.93
C ARG A 293 29.65 -29.57 9.13
N PRO A 294 30.55 -28.59 9.36
CA PRO A 294 31.32 -28.52 10.60
C PRO A 294 30.47 -27.90 11.73
N ALA A 295 30.63 -28.49 12.92
CA ALA A 295 30.10 -28.00 14.18
C ALA A 295 30.81 -26.71 14.60
N VAL A 296 30.04 -25.70 14.99
CA VAL A 296 30.55 -24.48 15.62
C VAL A 296 30.75 -24.78 17.11
N ALA A 297 32.00 -24.72 17.54
CA ALA A 297 32.40 -24.82 18.94
C ALA A 297 31.98 -23.55 19.69
N LEU A 298 31.35 -23.76 20.84
CA LEU A 298 31.03 -22.76 21.86
C LEU A 298 32.28 -22.64 22.73
N GLU A 299 33.01 -21.53 22.66
CA GLU A 299 34.07 -21.22 23.62
C GLU A 299 33.51 -20.38 24.76
N ASP A 300 33.49 -20.99 25.95
CA ASP A 300 33.36 -20.34 27.25
C ASP A 300 34.64 -19.55 27.56
N ALA A 301 34.53 -18.23 27.68
CA ALA A 301 35.57 -17.40 28.28
C ALA A 301 35.20 -17.08 29.74
N HIS A 302 35.97 -17.67 30.64
CA HIS A 302 36.00 -17.40 32.08
C HIS A 302 36.70 -16.07 32.42
N SER A 303 36.22 -15.49 33.51
CA SER A 303 36.98 -14.82 34.58
C SER A 303 37.41 -13.36 34.42
N GLY A 304 37.02 -12.56 35.43
CA GLY A 304 37.85 -11.49 35.95
C GLY A 304 37.09 -10.41 36.73
N GLY A 305 37.18 -10.44 38.08
CA GLY A 305 36.96 -9.28 38.95
C GLY A 305 35.77 -9.36 39.90
#